data_AF-A0AA43QIJ5-F1
#
_entry.id   AF-A0AA43QIJ5-F1
#
_cell.length_a   1.000
_cell.length_b   1.000
_cell.length_c   1.000
_cell.angle_alpha   90.00
_cell.angle_beta   90.00
_cell.angle_gamma   90.00
#
_symmetry.space_group_name_H-M   'P 1'
#
loop_
_entity.id
_entity.type
_entity.pdbx_description
1 polymer ?
#
loop_
_entity_poly.entity_id
_entity_poly.type
_entity_poly.pdbx_seq_one_letter_code
_entity_poly.pdbx_strand_id
1 'polypeptide(L)'
;MMYQLARLLSMTVVYCTLVAILERALTFVRTYVDRDHSKAFEIPQPWNPPRQDIKVVVSDEVAPLPDFDYSKQEPARYRPFVANRHVVMGIKKSKKEDWIRIDNKYRERIDLRKQLITDHTNICIGTGDTAIPAVEELYEQVMLDVLPKRFPSMFSVTKGIFENHVTGSKHCISNARSNPLTMLRELGENVEEDFYLMCPSHSGEYILQAFVSCFPQGLLPSAKVGLTVSQIHEPVPGYEGRLKKGVNRCFQRMARGESVGRLNVGAAILCRRDID
;
A
#
# COMPACT_ATOMS: atom_id res chain seq x y z
N MET A 1 -7.57 64.69 -2.72
CA MET A 1 -8.47 64.04 -1.74
C MET A 1 -8.96 62.67 -2.20
N MET A 2 -9.51 62.51 -3.41
CA MET A 2 -10.03 61.22 -3.92
C MET A 2 -9.01 60.07 -4.00
N TYR A 3 -7.76 60.37 -4.39
CA TYR A 3 -6.69 59.34 -4.52
C TYR A 3 -6.28 58.73 -3.16
N GLN A 4 -6.30 59.52 -2.09
CA GLN A 4 -5.97 59.03 -0.75
C GLN A 4 -7.09 58.19 -0.16
N LEU A 5 -8.36 58.55 -0.42
CA LEU A 5 -9.52 57.73 -0.08
C LEU A 5 -9.51 56.38 -0.79
N ALA A 6 -9.17 56.34 -2.08
CA ALA A 6 -9.07 55.10 -2.85
C ALA A 6 -7.94 54.18 -2.35
N ARG A 7 -6.78 54.74 -1.98
CA ARG A 7 -5.69 53.97 -1.36
C ARG A 7 -6.08 53.41 0.01
N LEU A 8 -6.75 54.20 0.84
CA LEU A 8 -7.21 53.73 2.16
C LEU A 8 -8.16 52.54 2.00
N LEU A 9 -9.18 52.67 1.15
CA LEU A 9 -10.14 51.61 0.83
C LEU A 9 -9.46 50.34 0.30
N SER A 10 -8.49 50.49 -0.62
CA SER A 10 -7.73 49.36 -1.17
C SER A 10 -6.90 48.65 -0.09
N MET A 11 -6.24 49.39 0.80
CA MET A 11 -5.48 48.80 1.91
C MET A 11 -6.39 48.10 2.91
N THR A 12 -7.58 48.64 3.19
CA THR A 12 -8.56 47.98 4.07
C THR A 12 -9.04 46.66 3.47
N VAL A 13 -9.33 46.62 2.16
CA VAL A 13 -9.74 45.38 1.48
C VAL A 13 -8.63 44.34 1.53
N VAL A 14 -7.39 44.71 1.20
CA VAL A 14 -6.23 43.79 1.28
C VAL A 14 -6.04 43.27 2.71
N TYR A 15 -6.11 44.15 3.70
CA TYR A 15 -6.01 43.77 5.11
C TYR A 15 -7.09 42.78 5.52
N CYS A 16 -8.36 43.05 5.18
CA CYS A 16 -9.47 42.14 5.47
C CYS A 16 -9.30 40.78 4.78
N THR A 17 -8.80 40.73 3.54
CA THR A 17 -8.53 39.46 2.85
C THR A 17 -7.41 38.66 3.50
N LEU A 18 -6.32 39.30 3.92
CA LEU A 18 -5.21 38.64 4.60
C LEU A 18 -5.64 38.08 5.96
N VAL A 19 -6.44 38.83 6.72
CA VAL A 19 -7.00 38.37 8.00
C VAL A 19 -7.91 37.14 7.77
N ALA A 20 -8.79 37.17 6.76
CA ALA A 20 -9.66 36.04 6.45
C ALA A 20 -8.88 34.78 6.00
N ILE A 21 -7.78 34.94 5.26
CA ILE A 21 -6.89 33.83 4.88
C ILE A 21 -6.19 33.27 6.13
N LEU A 22 -5.70 34.14 7.01
CA LEU A 22 -5.03 33.75 8.24
C LEU A 22 -5.99 32.99 9.17
N GLU A 23 -7.21 33.47 9.36
CA GLU A 23 -8.22 32.77 10.17
C GLU A 23 -8.61 31.40 9.60
N ARG A 24 -8.74 31.28 8.27
CA ARG A 24 -8.99 29.98 7.63
C ARG A 24 -7.80 29.03 7.80
N ALA A 25 -6.58 29.53 7.66
CA ALA A 25 -5.37 28.72 7.87
C ALA A 25 -5.26 28.26 9.33
N LEU A 26 -5.52 29.14 10.29
CA LEU A 26 -5.53 28.81 11.72
C LEU A 26 -6.65 27.82 12.07
N THR A 27 -7.84 27.97 11.48
CA THR A 27 -8.95 27.03 11.66
C THR A 27 -8.61 25.67 11.06
N PHE A 28 -7.96 25.63 9.89
CA PHE A 28 -7.49 24.39 9.26
C PHE A 28 -6.43 23.71 10.11
N VAL A 29 -5.41 24.44 10.59
CA VAL A 29 -4.36 23.90 11.46
C VAL A 29 -4.97 23.39 12.77
N ARG A 30 -5.87 24.16 13.37
CA ARG A 30 -6.56 23.75 14.61
C ARG A 30 -7.39 22.49 14.39
N THR A 31 -8.19 22.41 13.33
CA THR A 31 -8.98 21.19 13.02
C THR A 31 -8.13 20.00 12.59
N TYR A 32 -6.96 20.24 12.01
CA TYR A 32 -6.00 19.21 11.62
C TYR A 32 -5.21 18.67 12.83
N VAL A 33 -4.84 19.53 13.78
CA VAL A 33 -4.10 19.18 15.00
C VAL A 33 -5.03 18.67 16.10
N ASP A 34 -6.25 19.23 16.25
CA ASP A 34 -7.30 18.75 17.17
C ASP A 34 -8.01 17.49 16.65
N ARG A 35 -7.63 16.97 15.46
CA ARG A 35 -7.96 15.60 15.07
C ARG A 35 -7.18 14.67 15.98
N ASP A 36 -7.80 14.41 17.12
CA ASP A 36 -7.38 13.41 18.06
C ASP A 36 -7.39 12.03 17.37
N HIS A 37 -6.23 11.65 16.82
CA HIS A 37 -5.97 10.31 16.30
C HIS A 37 -5.94 9.26 17.43
N SER A 38 -6.11 9.65 18.70
CA SER A 38 -6.21 8.74 19.85
C SER A 38 -7.64 8.31 20.20
N LYS A 39 -8.68 8.82 19.50
CA LYS A 39 -10.01 8.23 19.64
C LYS A 39 -9.99 6.83 19.05
N ALA A 40 -9.85 5.85 19.95
CA ALA A 40 -10.13 4.46 19.68
C ALA A 40 -11.47 4.38 18.93
N PHE A 41 -11.38 4.07 17.65
CA PHE A 41 -12.52 3.66 16.86
C PHE A 41 -13.11 2.46 17.60
N GLU A 42 -14.37 2.53 18.03
CA GLU A 42 -15.04 1.35 18.58
C GLU A 42 -14.88 0.23 17.56
N ILE A 43 -14.12 -0.80 17.91
CA ILE A 43 -13.84 -1.94 17.05
C ILE A 43 -15.18 -2.68 16.90
N PRO A 44 -15.87 -2.58 15.74
CA PRO A 44 -17.07 -3.37 15.53
C PRO A 44 -16.61 -4.83 15.50
N GLN A 45 -17.40 -5.73 16.10
CA GLN A 45 -17.13 -7.17 16.11
C GLN A 45 -16.68 -7.66 14.71
N PRO A 46 -15.72 -8.59 14.62
CA PRO A 46 -15.21 -9.08 13.34
C PRO A 46 -16.37 -9.50 12.44
N TRP A 47 -16.47 -8.90 11.24
CA TRP A 47 -17.45 -9.35 10.26
C TRP A 47 -17.11 -10.78 9.85
N ASN A 48 -18.02 -11.70 10.13
CA ASN A 48 -17.89 -13.10 9.76
C ASN A 48 -18.77 -13.36 8.52
N PRO A 49 -18.22 -13.34 7.29
CA PRO A 49 -19.00 -13.66 6.11
C PRO A 49 -19.62 -15.05 6.22
N PRO A 50 -20.83 -15.28 5.69
CA PRO A 50 -21.25 -16.64 5.42
C PRO A 50 -20.20 -17.29 4.51
N ARG A 51 -19.62 -18.43 4.94
CA ARG A 51 -18.74 -19.25 4.11
C ARG A 51 -19.51 -19.64 2.85
N GLN A 52 -19.22 -18.99 1.73
CA GLN A 52 -19.66 -19.50 0.45
C GLN A 52 -18.71 -20.65 0.10
N ASP A 53 -19.22 -21.87 0.16
CA ASP A 53 -18.56 -23.07 -0.34
C ASP A 53 -18.48 -23.01 -1.87
N ILE A 54 -17.63 -22.13 -2.39
CA ILE A 54 -17.31 -22.06 -3.80
C ILE A 54 -16.27 -23.14 -4.06
N LYS A 55 -16.65 -24.19 -4.79
CA LYS A 55 -15.69 -25.13 -5.39
C LYS A 55 -14.89 -24.40 -6.46
N VAL A 56 -13.80 -23.75 -6.07
CA VAL A 56 -12.83 -23.14 -6.99
C VAL A 56 -11.74 -24.18 -7.27
N VAL A 57 -11.72 -24.69 -8.50
CA VAL A 57 -10.56 -25.40 -9.06
C VAL A 57 -9.82 -24.39 -9.91
N VAL A 58 -8.94 -23.62 -9.27
CA VAL A 58 -7.89 -22.84 -9.94
C VAL A 58 -6.59 -23.40 -9.40
N SER A 59 -5.65 -23.76 -10.28
CA SER A 59 -4.37 -24.31 -9.84
C SER A 59 -3.64 -23.28 -8.96
N ASP A 60 -3.56 -23.59 -7.66
CA ASP A 60 -2.75 -22.89 -6.65
C ASP A 60 -1.24 -23.15 -6.84
N GLU A 61 -0.84 -23.81 -7.93
CA GLU A 61 0.55 -24.20 -8.15
C GLU A 61 1.38 -23.01 -8.63
N VAL A 62 2.31 -22.60 -7.77
CA VAL A 62 3.38 -21.66 -8.10
C VAL A 62 4.48 -22.44 -8.80
N ALA A 63 4.66 -22.22 -10.11
CA ALA A 63 5.72 -22.90 -10.86
C ALA A 63 7.11 -22.48 -10.36
N PRO A 64 8.03 -23.41 -10.05
CA PRO A 64 9.36 -23.05 -9.54
C PRO A 64 10.30 -22.52 -10.63
N LEU A 65 11.26 -21.67 -10.24
CA LEU A 65 12.42 -21.27 -11.03
C LEU A 65 13.70 -21.74 -10.30
N PRO A 66 14.12 -23.01 -10.45
CA PRO A 66 15.20 -23.61 -9.65
C PRO A 66 16.55 -22.92 -9.86
N ASP A 67 16.86 -22.53 -11.09
CA ASP A 67 18.13 -21.90 -11.47
C ASP A 67 18.01 -20.38 -11.62
N PHE A 68 17.05 -19.76 -10.91
CA PHE A 68 16.84 -18.32 -10.98
C PHE A 68 18.04 -17.57 -10.39
N ASP A 69 18.72 -16.81 -11.25
CA ASP A 69 19.79 -15.89 -10.87
C ASP A 69 19.30 -14.46 -11.00
N TYR A 70 18.88 -13.88 -9.86
CA TYR A 70 18.33 -12.53 -9.83
C TYR A 70 19.32 -11.46 -10.33
N SER A 71 20.63 -11.71 -10.22
CA SER A 71 21.66 -10.74 -10.64
C SER A 71 21.70 -10.54 -12.17
N LYS A 72 21.20 -11.52 -12.92
CA LYS A 72 21.09 -11.48 -14.39
C LYS A 72 19.75 -10.95 -14.88
N GLN A 73 18.80 -10.73 -13.98
CA GLN A 73 17.46 -10.29 -14.34
C GLN A 73 17.41 -8.77 -14.41
N GLU A 74 17.14 -8.23 -15.60
CA GLU A 74 16.99 -6.78 -15.78
C GLU A 74 15.66 -6.28 -15.22
N PRO A 75 15.62 -5.06 -14.65
CA PRO A 75 14.39 -4.47 -14.15
C PRO A 75 13.30 -4.36 -15.23
N ALA A 76 12.05 -4.64 -14.84
CA ALA A 76 10.93 -4.63 -15.76
C ALA A 76 10.73 -3.25 -16.42
N ARG A 77 10.71 -3.23 -17.76
CA ARG A 77 10.50 -2.01 -18.54
C ARG A 77 9.02 -1.69 -18.67
N TYR A 78 8.46 -0.97 -17.71
CA TYR A 78 7.08 -0.49 -17.80
C TYR A 78 6.96 0.54 -18.94
N ARG A 79 6.02 0.31 -19.85
CA ARG A 79 5.70 1.18 -21.01
C ARG A 79 4.20 1.47 -21.02
N PRO A 80 3.69 2.29 -20.10
CA PRO A 80 2.25 2.51 -19.90
C PRO A 80 1.62 3.43 -20.94
N PHE A 81 2.41 4.04 -21.84
CA PHE A 81 1.95 5.07 -22.75
C PHE A 81 1.13 4.44 -23.88
N VAL A 82 -0.17 4.33 -23.63
CA VAL A 82 -1.17 3.97 -24.63
C VAL A 82 -1.92 5.24 -24.99
N ALA A 83 -2.13 5.49 -26.29
CA ALA A 83 -2.88 6.65 -26.78
C ALA A 83 -4.40 6.55 -26.53
N ASN A 84 -4.81 6.13 -25.33
CA ASN A 84 -6.20 6.03 -24.95
C ASN A 84 -6.63 7.30 -24.20
N ARG A 85 -7.66 7.98 -24.71
CA ARG A 85 -8.18 9.24 -24.14
C ARG A 85 -9.21 9.01 -23.03
N HIS A 86 -9.62 7.76 -22.80
CA HIS A 86 -10.62 7.41 -21.80
C HIS A 86 -10.00 6.72 -20.58
N VAL A 87 -10.36 7.19 -19.38
CA VAL A 87 -9.96 6.57 -18.12
C VAL A 87 -10.76 5.28 -17.93
N VAL A 88 -10.08 4.14 -18.00
CA VAL A 88 -10.63 2.80 -17.74
C VAL A 88 -9.87 2.14 -16.59
N MET A 89 -10.48 1.18 -15.89
CA MET A 89 -9.83 0.52 -14.76
C MET A 89 -8.58 -0.28 -15.15
N GLY A 90 -8.54 -0.83 -16.38
CA GLY A 90 -7.35 -1.54 -16.90
C GLY A 90 -7.01 -2.84 -16.19
N ILE A 91 -7.99 -3.45 -15.52
CA ILE A 91 -7.84 -4.66 -14.71
C ILE A 91 -7.72 -5.89 -15.62
N LYS A 92 -6.77 -6.77 -15.33
CA LYS A 92 -6.56 -8.07 -15.99
C LYS A 92 -6.42 -9.16 -14.94
N LYS A 93 -6.79 -10.41 -15.26
CA LYS A 93 -6.47 -11.54 -14.38
C LYS A 93 -4.95 -11.64 -14.22
N SER A 94 -4.52 -11.90 -13.00
CA SER A 94 -3.11 -12.11 -12.63
C SER A 94 -2.97 -13.51 -12.06
N LYS A 95 -1.81 -14.12 -12.27
CA LYS A 95 -1.47 -15.39 -11.64
C LYS A 95 -0.69 -15.14 -10.36
N LYS A 96 -0.71 -16.13 -9.48
CA LYS A 96 0.06 -16.12 -8.22
C LYS A 96 1.57 -16.03 -8.44
N GLU A 97 2.07 -16.69 -9.49
CA GLU A 97 3.49 -16.64 -9.90
C GLU A 97 3.98 -15.24 -10.31
N ASP A 98 3.05 -14.33 -10.63
CA ASP A 98 3.35 -12.96 -11.06
C ASP A 98 3.26 -11.93 -9.91
N TRP A 99 2.92 -12.37 -8.69
CA TRP A 99 2.73 -11.47 -7.54
C TRP A 99 4.00 -10.77 -7.14
N ILE A 100 5.10 -11.52 -7.06
CA ILE A 100 6.41 -11.01 -6.62
C ILE A 100 7.36 -11.00 -7.80
N ARG A 101 8.00 -9.86 -8.04
CA ARG A 101 9.02 -9.72 -9.09
C ARG A 101 10.34 -9.35 -8.46
N ILE A 102 11.37 -10.09 -8.87
CA ILE A 102 12.73 -9.89 -8.40
C ILE A 102 13.61 -9.62 -9.62
N ASP A 103 14.49 -8.63 -9.50
CA ASP A 103 15.49 -8.27 -10.51
C ASP A 103 16.84 -7.99 -9.86
N ASN A 104 17.83 -7.59 -10.66
CA ASN A 104 19.20 -7.35 -10.23
C ASN A 104 19.37 -6.20 -9.21
N LYS A 105 18.30 -5.46 -8.90
CA LYS A 105 18.26 -4.42 -7.85
C LYS A 105 17.70 -4.88 -6.53
N TYR A 106 17.27 -6.14 -6.42
CA TYR A 106 16.66 -6.69 -5.21
C TYR A 106 17.45 -6.39 -3.93
N ARG A 107 18.75 -6.71 -3.91
CA ARG A 107 19.58 -6.53 -2.71
C ARG A 107 19.64 -5.07 -2.26
N GLU A 108 19.92 -4.16 -3.20
CA GLU A 108 19.99 -2.71 -2.97
C GLU A 108 18.67 -2.16 -2.41
N ARG A 109 17.54 -2.55 -3.02
CA ARG A 109 16.20 -2.09 -2.62
C ARG A 109 15.77 -2.66 -1.27
N ILE A 110 16.06 -3.93 -0.99
CA ILE A 110 15.76 -4.54 0.31
C ILE A 110 16.59 -3.91 1.45
N ASP A 111 17.88 -3.63 1.22
CA ASP A 111 18.71 -2.98 2.23
C ASP A 111 18.18 -1.57 2.56
N LEU A 112 17.74 -0.81 1.55
CA LEU A 112 17.06 0.47 1.76
C LEU A 112 15.72 0.32 2.50
N ARG A 113 14.91 -0.70 2.18
CA ARG A 113 13.64 -0.96 2.90
C ARG A 113 13.89 -1.26 4.36
N LYS A 114 14.91 -2.07 4.69
CA LYS A 114 15.31 -2.36 6.07
C LYS A 114 15.64 -1.08 6.85
N GLN A 115 16.39 -0.16 6.23
CA GLN A 115 16.70 1.14 6.81
C GLN A 115 15.42 1.96 7.04
N LEU A 116 14.58 2.11 6.01
CA LEU A 116 13.32 2.88 6.12
C LEU A 116 12.38 2.33 7.19
N ILE A 117 12.19 1.02 7.27
CA ILE A 117 11.32 0.40 8.28
C ILE A 117 11.92 0.60 9.68
N THR A 118 13.25 0.58 9.82
CA THR A 118 13.92 0.84 11.10
C THR A 118 13.74 2.30 11.52
N ASP A 119 14.06 3.24 10.64
CA ASP A 119 14.08 4.68 10.95
C ASP A 119 12.66 5.26 11.06
N HIS A 120 11.70 4.67 10.35
CA HIS A 120 10.34 5.19 10.19
C HIS A 120 9.28 4.11 10.38
N THR A 121 9.43 3.24 11.39
CA THR A 121 8.54 2.09 11.63
C THR A 121 7.05 2.45 11.54
N ASN A 122 6.58 3.46 12.27
CA ASN A 122 5.14 3.82 12.30
C ASN A 122 4.61 4.46 11.01
N ILE A 123 5.50 4.83 10.08
CA ILE A 123 5.15 5.34 8.75
C ILE A 123 5.16 4.20 7.73
N CYS A 124 6.06 3.22 7.89
CA CYS A 124 6.25 2.12 6.95
C CYS A 124 5.36 0.91 7.24
N ILE A 125 5.05 0.62 8.49
CA ILE A 125 4.20 -0.51 8.88
C ILE A 125 3.11 -0.08 9.84
N GLY A 126 1.93 -0.68 9.69
CA GLY A 126 0.81 -0.45 10.60
C GLY A 126 -0.29 -1.48 10.40
N THR A 127 -1.00 -1.81 11.47
CA THR A 127 -2.12 -2.74 11.46
C THR A 127 -3.11 -2.38 12.57
N GLY A 128 -4.41 -2.50 12.28
CA GLY A 128 -5.45 -2.61 13.30
C GLY A 128 -5.75 -4.07 13.63
N ASP A 129 -6.39 -4.31 14.77
CA ASP A 129 -6.70 -5.66 15.27
C ASP A 129 -7.56 -6.48 14.29
N THR A 130 -8.47 -5.81 13.58
CA THR A 130 -9.36 -6.46 12.60
C THR A 130 -8.62 -7.03 11.39
N ALA A 131 -7.39 -6.57 11.11
CA ALA A 131 -6.58 -7.05 9.99
C ALA A 131 -5.64 -8.20 10.35
N ILE A 132 -5.52 -8.60 11.63
CA ILE A 132 -4.57 -9.65 12.04
C ILE A 132 -4.71 -10.93 11.18
N PRO A 133 -5.92 -11.49 10.94
CA PRO A 133 -6.06 -12.68 10.11
C PRO A 133 -5.62 -12.45 8.66
N ALA A 134 -5.81 -11.24 8.13
CA ALA A 134 -5.39 -10.88 6.78
C ALA A 134 -3.86 -10.71 6.68
N VAL A 135 -3.22 -10.20 7.74
CA VAL A 135 -1.75 -10.12 7.85
C VAL A 135 -1.14 -11.52 7.92
N GLU A 136 -1.72 -12.42 8.72
CA GLU A 136 -1.33 -13.82 8.80
C GLU A 136 -1.46 -14.51 7.43
N GLU A 137 -2.60 -14.37 6.76
CA GLU A 137 -2.81 -14.92 5.42
C GLU A 137 -1.78 -14.39 4.43
N LEU A 138 -1.55 -13.07 4.38
CA LEU A 138 -0.55 -12.47 3.50
C LEU A 138 0.85 -13.02 3.77
N TYR A 139 1.25 -13.08 5.05
CA TYR A 139 2.55 -13.58 5.45
C TYR A 139 2.74 -15.04 5.02
N GLU A 140 1.76 -15.91 5.27
CA GLU A 140 1.81 -17.31 4.86
C GLU A 140 1.87 -17.46 3.35
N GLN A 141 1.01 -16.74 2.61
CA GLN A 141 0.96 -16.83 1.15
C GLN A 141 2.24 -16.32 0.50
N VAL A 142 2.86 -15.27 1.02
CA VAL A 142 4.06 -14.69 0.41
C VAL A 142 5.33 -15.37 0.92
N MET A 143 5.58 -15.31 2.23
CA MET A 143 6.84 -15.75 2.83
C MET A 143 6.97 -17.27 2.85
N LEU A 144 5.87 -17.99 3.10
CA LEU A 144 5.94 -19.45 3.30
C LEU A 144 5.55 -20.25 2.07
N ASP A 145 4.86 -19.63 1.12
CA ASP A 145 4.39 -20.29 -0.10
C ASP A 145 5.07 -19.73 -1.37
N VAL A 146 4.79 -18.49 -1.77
CA VAL A 146 5.28 -17.94 -3.05
C VAL A 146 6.80 -17.86 -3.11
N LEU A 147 7.46 -17.25 -2.13
CA LEU A 147 8.92 -17.03 -2.17
C LEU A 147 9.72 -18.35 -2.26
N PRO A 148 9.58 -19.31 -1.32
CA PRO A 148 10.38 -20.53 -1.35
C PRO A 148 10.01 -21.47 -2.52
N LYS A 149 8.75 -21.46 -3.00
CA LYS A 149 8.36 -22.29 -4.16
C LYS A 149 8.80 -21.68 -5.49
N ARG A 150 8.60 -20.36 -5.67
CA ARG A 150 8.92 -19.68 -6.94
C ARG A 150 10.43 -19.48 -7.11
N PHE A 151 11.13 -19.09 -6.05
CA PHE A 151 12.54 -18.71 -6.07
C PHE A 151 13.37 -19.53 -5.05
N PRO A 152 13.42 -20.88 -5.20
CA PRO A 152 14.10 -21.75 -4.24
C PRO A 152 15.62 -21.53 -4.15
N SER A 153 16.24 -20.89 -5.15
CA SER A 153 17.65 -20.46 -5.10
C SER A 153 17.89 -19.27 -4.15
N MET A 154 16.83 -18.52 -3.82
CA MET A 154 16.90 -17.30 -3.01
C MET A 154 16.28 -17.48 -1.62
N PHE A 155 15.25 -18.31 -1.49
CA PHE A 155 14.51 -18.47 -0.24
C PHE A 155 14.26 -19.93 0.09
N SER A 156 14.29 -20.26 1.37
CA SER A 156 13.91 -21.58 1.86
C SER A 156 13.18 -21.51 3.20
N VAL A 157 12.40 -22.55 3.49
CA VAL A 157 11.79 -22.77 4.79
C VAL A 157 12.23 -24.13 5.31
N THR A 158 13.00 -24.15 6.39
CA THR A 158 13.50 -25.39 6.99
C THR A 158 13.28 -25.38 8.49
N LYS A 159 12.62 -26.41 9.03
CA LYS A 159 12.41 -26.59 10.48
C LYS A 159 11.78 -25.36 11.17
N GLY A 160 10.83 -24.69 10.51
CA GLY A 160 10.15 -23.52 11.07
C GLY A 160 10.93 -22.20 10.96
N ILE A 161 12.04 -22.19 10.21
CA ILE A 161 12.85 -21.00 9.94
C ILE A 161 12.72 -20.67 8.46
N PHE A 162 12.28 -19.45 8.14
CA PHE A 162 12.39 -18.86 6.81
C PHE A 162 13.77 -18.22 6.66
N GLU A 163 14.45 -18.48 5.55
CA GLU A 163 15.78 -17.96 5.25
C GLU A 163 15.80 -17.30 3.88
N ASN A 164 16.36 -16.08 3.82
CA ASN A 164 16.64 -15.35 2.59
C ASN A 164 18.14 -15.42 2.32
N HIS A 165 18.54 -16.29 1.39
CA HIS A 165 19.95 -16.58 1.09
C HIS A 165 20.68 -15.39 0.46
N VAL A 166 19.95 -14.41 -0.09
CA VAL A 166 20.55 -13.22 -0.70
C VAL A 166 20.97 -12.19 0.34
N THR A 167 20.19 -12.02 1.41
CA THR A 167 20.52 -11.07 2.48
C THR A 167 21.12 -11.74 3.73
N GLY A 168 21.00 -13.06 3.84
CA GLY A 168 21.39 -13.85 5.00
C GLY A 168 20.42 -13.76 6.18
N SER A 169 19.27 -13.11 6.02
CA SER A 169 18.28 -12.99 7.10
C SER A 169 17.59 -14.33 7.40
N LYS A 170 17.29 -14.54 8.68
CA LYS A 170 16.61 -15.73 9.20
C LYS A 170 15.47 -15.30 10.11
N HIS A 171 14.30 -15.85 9.86
CA HIS A 171 13.05 -15.48 10.53
C HIS A 171 12.42 -16.73 11.13
N CYS A 172 12.20 -16.72 12.44
CA CYS A 172 11.54 -17.81 13.14
C CYS A 172 10.02 -17.64 13.00
N ILE A 173 9.36 -18.59 12.33
CA ILE A 173 7.93 -18.47 11.97
C ILE A 173 7.04 -18.36 13.22
N SER A 174 7.38 -19.07 14.31
CA SER A 174 6.63 -18.96 15.57
C SER A 174 6.76 -17.57 16.21
N ASN A 175 7.92 -16.92 16.08
CA ASN A 175 8.13 -15.58 16.59
C ASN A 175 7.35 -14.56 15.76
N ALA A 176 7.36 -14.70 14.43
CA ALA A 176 6.58 -13.86 13.54
C ALA A 176 5.08 -13.90 13.88
N ARG A 177 4.53 -15.10 14.03
CA ARG A 177 3.11 -15.32 14.39
C ARG A 177 2.71 -14.79 15.77
N SER A 178 3.67 -14.46 16.64
CA SER A 178 3.36 -13.88 17.95
C SER A 178 2.97 -12.40 17.88
N ASN A 179 3.29 -11.71 16.77
CA ASN A 179 3.01 -10.28 16.61
C ASN A 179 2.81 -9.91 15.13
N PRO A 180 1.63 -9.38 14.74
CA PRO A 180 1.36 -8.99 13.35
C PRO A 180 2.31 -7.92 12.81
N LEU A 181 2.84 -7.02 13.65
CA LEU A 181 3.84 -6.04 13.21
C LEU A 181 5.18 -6.70 12.86
N THR A 182 5.52 -7.81 13.50
CA THR A 182 6.70 -8.60 13.12
C THR A 182 6.50 -9.22 11.74
N MET A 183 5.34 -9.81 11.45
CA MET A 183 5.03 -10.34 10.11
C MET A 183 5.12 -9.26 9.02
N LEU A 184 4.55 -8.06 9.26
CA LEU A 184 4.62 -6.95 8.32
C LEU A 184 6.06 -6.44 8.11
N ARG A 185 6.85 -6.37 9.18
CA ARG A 185 8.27 -6.02 9.10
C ARG A 185 9.03 -7.04 8.25
N GLU A 186 8.90 -8.32 8.54
CA GLU A 186 9.59 -9.39 7.81
C GLU A 186 9.19 -9.43 6.33
N LEU A 187 7.91 -9.18 6.00
CA LEU A 187 7.47 -8.95 4.62
C LEU A 187 8.21 -7.78 3.98
N GLY A 188 8.25 -6.62 4.64
CA GLY A 188 8.93 -5.43 4.13
C GLY A 188 10.44 -5.57 3.96
N GLU A 189 11.06 -6.40 4.79
CA GLU A 189 12.51 -6.66 4.79
C GLU A 189 12.93 -7.80 3.83
N ASN A 190 11.98 -8.47 3.18
CA ASN A 190 12.26 -9.58 2.23
C ASN A 190 11.54 -9.42 0.88
N VAL A 191 10.57 -8.53 0.77
CA VAL A 191 9.74 -8.33 -0.42
C VAL A 191 9.70 -6.85 -0.80
N GLU A 192 9.82 -6.59 -2.09
CA GLU A 192 10.01 -5.24 -2.64
C GLU A 192 8.68 -4.50 -2.82
N GLU A 193 7.61 -5.26 -3.03
CA GLU A 193 6.24 -4.76 -3.14
C GLU A 193 5.76 -4.12 -1.84
N ASP A 194 4.97 -3.05 -1.99
CA ASP A 194 4.21 -2.44 -0.91
C ASP A 194 2.83 -3.10 -0.84
N PHE A 195 2.43 -3.54 0.35
CA PHE A 195 1.15 -4.22 0.59
C PHE A 195 0.19 -3.32 1.36
N TYR A 196 -1.07 -3.32 0.91
CA TYR A 196 -2.19 -2.64 1.56
C TYR A 196 -3.32 -3.64 1.76
N LEU A 197 -3.69 -3.87 3.01
CA LEU A 197 -4.72 -4.83 3.38
C LEU A 197 -6.04 -4.09 3.56
N MET A 198 -6.92 -4.31 2.59
CA MET A 198 -8.26 -3.75 2.56
C MET A 198 -9.23 -4.78 3.15
N CYS A 199 -9.82 -4.48 4.29
CA CYS A 199 -10.79 -5.37 4.95
C CYS A 199 -12.23 -4.92 4.67
N PRO A 200 -13.17 -5.86 4.48
CA PRO A 200 -14.57 -5.52 4.28
C PRO A 200 -15.15 -4.83 5.52
N SER A 201 -16.06 -3.89 5.31
CA SER A 201 -16.83 -3.25 6.37
C SER A 201 -18.32 -3.57 6.25
N HIS A 202 -19.08 -3.26 7.31
CA HIS A 202 -20.53 -3.44 7.35
C HIS A 202 -21.30 -2.70 6.24
N SER A 203 -20.74 -1.61 5.69
CA SER A 203 -21.35 -0.87 4.59
C SER A 203 -21.15 -1.52 3.22
N GLY A 204 -20.37 -2.60 3.15
CA GLY A 204 -19.97 -3.25 1.89
C GLY A 204 -18.86 -2.51 1.13
N GLU A 205 -18.30 -1.43 1.70
CA GLU A 205 -17.04 -0.85 1.27
C GLU A 205 -15.85 -1.49 1.98
N TYR A 206 -14.68 -1.42 1.37
CA TYR A 206 -13.44 -1.94 1.94
C TYR A 206 -12.63 -0.81 2.57
N ILE A 207 -12.04 -1.08 3.73
CA ILE A 207 -11.30 -0.12 4.55
C ILE A 207 -9.84 -0.55 4.65
N LEU A 208 -8.91 0.40 4.53
CA LEU A 208 -7.49 0.13 4.77
C LEU A 208 -7.27 -0.12 6.26
N GLN A 209 -6.87 -1.34 6.63
CA GLN A 209 -6.68 -1.73 8.03
C GLN A 209 -5.24 -2.09 8.37
N ALA A 210 -4.45 -2.55 7.39
CA ALA A 210 -3.03 -2.80 7.59
C ALA A 210 -2.22 -2.49 6.34
N PHE A 211 -0.93 -2.25 6.52
CA PHE A 211 -0.01 -1.97 5.42
C PHE A 211 1.44 -2.28 5.81
N VAL A 212 2.24 -2.59 4.79
CA VAL A 212 3.69 -2.44 4.79
C VAL A 212 4.07 -1.70 3.51
N SER A 213 4.60 -0.49 3.63
CA SER A 213 4.85 0.39 2.50
C SER A 213 6.08 1.27 2.74
N CYS A 214 7.09 1.11 1.89
CA CYS A 214 8.33 1.90 1.95
C CYS A 214 8.44 2.91 0.80
N PHE A 215 7.75 2.67 -0.32
CA PHE A 215 7.81 3.52 -1.52
C PHE A 215 6.42 3.93 -2.02
N PRO A 216 5.56 4.53 -1.18
CA PRO A 216 4.24 4.94 -1.62
C PRO A 216 4.32 6.12 -2.60
N GLN A 217 3.55 6.05 -3.69
CA GLN A 217 3.48 7.14 -4.66
C GLN A 217 2.39 8.15 -4.30
N GLY A 218 2.76 9.26 -3.64
CA GLY A 218 1.84 10.37 -3.34
C GLY A 218 0.78 10.04 -2.28
N LEU A 219 1.01 8.98 -1.50
CA LEU A 219 0.13 8.51 -0.43
C LEU A 219 0.95 8.39 0.86
N LEU A 220 0.36 8.76 2.00
CA LEU A 220 0.92 8.47 3.32
C LEU A 220 0.02 7.41 3.98
N PRO A 221 0.37 6.12 3.96
CA PRO A 221 -0.53 5.03 4.37
C PRO A 221 -0.98 5.12 5.82
N SER A 222 -0.06 5.52 6.72
CA SER A 222 -0.35 5.71 8.15
C SER A 222 -1.47 6.73 8.38
N ALA A 223 -1.59 7.77 7.55
CA ALA A 223 -2.65 8.76 7.62
C ALA A 223 -3.96 8.32 6.93
N LYS A 224 -4.01 7.10 6.38
CA LYS A 224 -5.13 6.57 5.58
C LYS A 224 -5.75 5.30 6.17
N VAL A 225 -5.16 4.73 7.23
CA VAL A 225 -5.78 3.65 7.98
C VAL A 225 -7.16 4.09 8.49
N GLY A 226 -8.13 3.19 8.40
CA GLY A 226 -9.53 3.45 8.77
C GLY A 226 -10.36 4.12 7.67
N LEU A 227 -9.75 4.56 6.56
CA LEU A 227 -10.48 5.13 5.43
C LEU A 227 -10.95 4.07 4.43
N THR A 228 -12.12 4.29 3.83
CA THR A 228 -12.61 3.43 2.75
C THR A 228 -11.81 3.63 1.46
N VAL A 229 -11.84 2.64 0.56
CA VAL A 229 -11.25 2.77 -0.80
C VAL A 229 -11.70 4.09 -1.44
N SER A 230 -12.98 4.45 -1.33
CA SER A 230 -13.53 5.68 -1.91
C SER A 230 -12.90 6.94 -1.31
N GLN A 231 -12.75 7.01 0.02
CA GLN A 231 -12.15 8.16 0.71
C GLN A 231 -10.65 8.30 0.41
N ILE A 232 -9.92 7.19 0.29
CA ILE A 232 -8.50 7.20 -0.09
C ILE A 232 -8.31 7.84 -1.47
N HIS A 233 -9.25 7.59 -2.40
CA HIS A 233 -9.19 8.05 -3.79
C HIS A 233 -9.91 9.38 -4.06
N GLU A 234 -10.47 10.04 -3.04
CA GLU A 234 -11.12 11.36 -3.18
C GLU A 234 -10.26 12.40 -3.94
N PRO A 235 -8.92 12.49 -3.73
CA PRO A 235 -8.10 13.45 -4.45
C PRO A 235 -7.92 13.16 -5.94
N VAL A 236 -8.32 11.97 -6.42
CA VAL A 236 -8.10 11.53 -7.81
C VAL A 236 -9.16 12.14 -8.73
N PRO A 237 -8.77 12.99 -9.72
CA PRO A 237 -9.73 13.64 -10.60
C PRO A 237 -10.63 12.65 -11.35
N GLY A 238 -11.94 12.81 -11.20
CA GLY A 238 -12.94 11.97 -11.88
C GLY A 238 -13.14 10.58 -11.29
N TYR A 239 -12.53 10.25 -10.14
CA TYR A 239 -12.71 8.96 -9.49
C TYR A 239 -14.18 8.68 -9.14
N GLU A 240 -14.83 9.61 -8.43
CA GLU A 240 -16.22 9.47 -7.96
C GLU A 240 -17.17 9.18 -9.12
N GLY A 241 -17.11 9.97 -10.19
CA GLY A 241 -18.03 9.85 -11.32
C GLY A 241 -17.72 8.73 -12.32
N ARG A 242 -16.45 8.29 -12.44
CA ARG A 242 -16.02 7.37 -13.52
C ARG A 242 -15.53 6.02 -13.04
N LEU A 243 -14.92 5.94 -11.85
CA LEU A 243 -14.18 4.74 -11.42
C LEU A 243 -14.78 4.06 -10.20
N LYS A 244 -15.30 4.81 -9.22
CA LYS A 244 -15.78 4.29 -7.93
C LYS A 244 -16.67 3.05 -8.05
N LYS A 245 -17.72 3.13 -8.87
CA LYS A 245 -18.66 2.01 -9.06
C LYS A 245 -17.99 0.75 -9.62
N GLY A 246 -17.01 0.91 -10.52
CA GLY A 246 -16.25 -0.19 -11.08
C GLY A 246 -15.30 -0.82 -10.06
N VAL A 247 -14.60 0.03 -9.30
CA VAL A 247 -13.65 -0.39 -8.25
C VAL A 247 -14.38 -1.16 -7.15
N ASN A 248 -15.47 -0.60 -6.61
CA ASN A 248 -16.24 -1.26 -5.55
C ASN A 248 -16.79 -2.62 -6.01
N ARG A 249 -17.27 -2.70 -7.25
CA ARG A 249 -17.71 -3.98 -7.84
C ARG A 249 -16.57 -4.98 -7.99
N CYS A 250 -15.36 -4.52 -8.31
CA CYS A 250 -14.20 -5.40 -8.42
C CYS A 250 -13.86 -6.04 -7.06
N PHE A 251 -13.80 -5.24 -6.00
CA PHE A 251 -13.56 -5.74 -4.64
C PHE A 251 -14.64 -6.75 -4.21
N GLN A 252 -15.93 -6.43 -4.42
CA GLN A 252 -17.05 -7.30 -4.04
C GLN A 252 -17.13 -8.62 -4.82
N ARG A 253 -16.54 -8.69 -6.02
CA ARG A 253 -16.58 -9.88 -6.88
C ARG A 253 -15.33 -10.75 -6.80
N MET A 254 -14.27 -10.28 -6.15
CA MET A 254 -13.01 -11.00 -6.07
C MET A 254 -13.22 -12.27 -5.25
N ALA A 255 -13.17 -13.42 -5.93
CA ALA A 255 -13.30 -14.72 -5.29
C ALA A 255 -11.93 -15.21 -4.79
N ARG A 256 -11.95 -16.09 -3.79
CA ARG A 256 -10.74 -16.76 -3.31
C ARG A 256 -10.01 -17.46 -4.47
N GLY A 257 -8.69 -17.31 -4.52
CA GLY A 257 -7.84 -17.87 -5.57
C GLY A 257 -7.83 -17.07 -6.87
N GLU A 258 -8.70 -16.07 -7.03
CA GLU A 258 -8.62 -15.12 -8.14
C GLU A 258 -7.82 -13.89 -7.74
N SER A 259 -6.85 -13.53 -8.57
CA SER A 259 -6.15 -12.26 -8.44
C SER A 259 -6.25 -11.46 -9.72
N VAL A 260 -6.26 -10.14 -9.58
CA VAL A 260 -6.30 -9.22 -10.71
C VAL A 260 -5.21 -8.17 -10.56
N GLY A 261 -4.61 -7.77 -11.68
CA GLY A 261 -3.56 -6.77 -11.73
C GLY A 261 -3.93 -5.63 -12.68
N ARG A 262 -3.33 -4.47 -12.44
CA ARG A 262 -3.35 -3.32 -13.36
C ARG A 262 -2.02 -2.59 -13.26
N LEU A 263 -1.68 -1.83 -14.29
CA LEU A 263 -0.52 -0.94 -14.26
C LEU A 263 -0.96 0.47 -13.89
N ASN A 264 -0.30 1.04 -12.87
CA ASN A 264 -0.39 2.44 -12.53
C ASN A 264 0.98 3.09 -12.73
N VAL A 265 1.02 4.32 -13.25
CA VAL A 265 2.27 5.05 -13.42
C VAL A 265 2.08 6.49 -12.96
N GLY A 266 3.10 7.00 -12.28
CA GLY A 266 3.28 8.41 -12.01
C GLY A 266 4.75 8.79 -12.20
N ALA A 267 5.01 10.07 -12.36
CA ALA A 267 6.36 10.61 -12.46
C ALA A 267 6.72 11.30 -11.15
N ALA A 268 7.93 11.05 -10.67
CA ALA A 268 8.53 11.80 -9.58
C ALA A 268 9.74 12.55 -10.14
N ILE A 269 9.85 13.83 -9.82
CA ILE A 269 11.07 14.60 -10.07
C ILE A 269 11.95 14.37 -8.84
N LEU A 270 13.00 13.56 -9.01
CA LEU A 270 14.00 13.39 -7.98
C LEU A 270 14.88 14.64 -7.98
N CYS A 271 14.85 15.41 -6.89
CA CYS A 271 15.94 16.33 -6.62
C CYS A 271 17.16 15.47 -6.34
N ARG A 272 18.16 15.48 -7.24
CA ARG A 272 19.45 14.81 -6.99
C ARG A 272 19.97 15.34 -5.65
N ARG A 273 20.02 14.48 -4.62
CA ARG A 273 20.93 14.68 -3.49
C ARG A 273 22.24 14.05 -3.92
N ASP A 274 23.09 14.93 -4.46
CA ASP A 274 24.55 14.88 -4.55
C ASP A 274 25.20 13.92 -5.57
N ILE A 275 25.75 14.52 -6.64
CA ILE A 275 27.07 14.15 -7.13
C ILE A 275 28.01 15.09 -6.36
N ASP A 276 28.69 14.56 -5.35
CA ASP A 276 30.05 14.94 -4.91
C ASP A 276 30.63 13.74 -4.13
#